data_AF-L1NMS7-F1
#
_entry.id   AF-L1NMS7-F1
#
_cell.length_a   1.000
_cell.length_b   1.000
_cell.length_c   1.000
_cell.angle_alpha   90.00
_cell.angle_beta   90.00
_cell.angle_gamma   90.00
#
_symmetry.space_group_name_H-M   'P 1'
#
loop_
_entity.id
_entity.type
_entity.pdbx_description
1 polymer ?
#
loop_
_entity_poly.entity_id
_entity_poly.type
_entity_poly.pdbx_seq_one_letter_code
_entity_poly.pdbx_strand_id
1 'polypeptide(L)'
;MHFDRFDLGRLKTSLAAAGLPSACLAAAEHLDFDTLQGFLNGFIDMTCLLSDGQPCVIDYKSNHLGNHPDDYAPAALDAAVAEHHYYLQAWIYALAVARYLKQRGRPVQTVRVRYLFLRGLNTENRNGIWQWDIAAEHLAPWL
;
A
#
# COMPACT_ATOMS: atom_id res chain seq x y z
N MET A 1 -12.06 -6.38 8.28
CA MET A 1 -11.64 -7.50 7.39
C MET A 1 -11.31 -8.70 8.26
N HIS A 2 -11.85 -9.90 7.98
CA HIS A 2 -11.49 -11.12 8.70
C HIS A 2 -10.26 -11.78 8.07
N PHE A 3 -9.33 -12.25 8.91
CA PHE A 3 -8.23 -13.13 8.52
C PHE A 3 -8.32 -14.43 9.31
N ASP A 4 -8.46 -15.55 8.60
CA ASP A 4 -8.40 -16.88 9.20
C ASP A 4 -6.98 -17.19 9.70
N ARG A 5 -5.97 -16.68 8.99
CA ARG A 5 -4.56 -16.77 9.36
C ARG A 5 -3.74 -15.67 8.67
N PHE A 6 -3.18 -14.75 9.45
CA PHE A 6 -2.23 -13.76 8.96
C PHE A 6 -0.80 -14.18 9.29
N ASP A 7 -0.16 -14.87 8.35
CA ASP A 7 1.16 -15.48 8.51
C ASP A 7 2.28 -14.55 8.03
N LEU A 8 3.24 -14.26 8.90
CA LEU A 8 4.34 -13.34 8.62
C LEU A 8 5.23 -13.81 7.46
N GLY A 9 5.57 -15.10 7.39
CA GLY A 9 6.43 -15.65 6.33
C GLY A 9 5.78 -15.49 4.96
N ARG A 10 4.49 -15.84 4.88
CA ARG A 10 3.70 -15.64 3.67
C ARG A 10 3.58 -14.16 3.29
N LEU A 11 3.40 -13.28 4.27
CA LEU A 11 3.31 -11.84 4.03
C LEU A 11 4.60 -11.33 3.41
N LYS A 12 5.76 -11.65 4.02
CA LYS A 12 7.07 -11.27 3.48
C LYS A 12 7.25 -11.75 2.04
N THR A 13 6.87 -12.99 1.72
CA THR A 13 6.89 -13.51 0.34
C THR A 13 5.99 -12.69 -0.61
N SER A 14 4.76 -12.39 -0.20
CA SER A 14 3.84 -11.57 -1.01
C SER A 14 4.36 -10.15 -1.23
N LEU A 15 4.94 -9.51 -0.20
CA LEU A 15 5.53 -8.18 -0.29
C LEU A 15 6.75 -8.14 -1.22
N ALA A 16 7.64 -9.13 -1.11
CA ALA A 16 8.82 -9.27 -1.96
C ALA A 16 8.46 -9.50 -3.43
N ALA A 17 7.46 -10.34 -3.71
CA ALA A 17 7.02 -10.61 -5.08
C ALA A 17 6.31 -9.41 -5.72
N ALA A 18 5.69 -8.54 -4.93
CA ALA A 18 4.85 -7.43 -5.39
C ALA A 18 5.62 -6.16 -5.79
N GLY A 19 6.95 -6.20 -5.94
CA GLY A 19 7.73 -5.04 -6.39
C GLY A 19 7.77 -3.88 -5.40
N LEU A 20 7.73 -4.18 -4.11
CA LEU A 20 7.85 -3.20 -3.04
C LEU A 20 9.24 -2.50 -3.08
N PRO A 21 9.36 -1.18 -2.82
CA PRO A 21 10.64 -0.49 -2.79
C PRO A 21 11.63 -1.10 -1.78
N SER A 22 12.93 -1.04 -2.08
CA SER A 22 13.98 -1.69 -1.27
C SER A 22 14.01 -1.24 0.19
N ALA A 23 13.76 0.05 0.46
CA ALA A 23 13.65 0.57 1.83
C ALA A 23 12.51 -0.10 2.61
N CYS A 24 11.36 -0.29 1.95
CA CYS A 24 10.21 -0.95 2.54
C CYS A 24 10.42 -2.46 2.68
N LEU A 25 11.14 -3.11 1.76
CA LEU A 25 11.52 -4.52 1.90
C LEU A 25 12.45 -4.73 3.10
N ALA A 26 13.45 -3.86 3.28
CA ALA A 26 14.32 -3.91 4.45
C ALA A 26 13.53 -3.74 5.75
N ALA A 27 12.59 -2.79 5.80
CA ALA A 27 11.69 -2.64 6.94
C ALA A 27 10.79 -3.87 7.15
N ALA A 28 10.31 -4.50 6.08
CA ALA A 28 9.50 -5.71 6.14
C ALA A 28 10.26 -6.90 6.74
N GLU A 29 11.57 -7.01 6.53
CA GLU A 29 12.38 -8.07 7.13
C GLU A 29 12.44 -8.00 8.65
N HIS A 30 12.34 -6.82 9.22
CA HIS A 30 12.34 -6.60 10.67
C HIS A 30 10.96 -6.74 11.33
N LEU A 31 9.92 -7.04 10.56
CA LEU A 31 8.61 -7.34 11.14
C LEU A 31 8.69 -8.60 11.99
N ASP A 32 8.22 -8.49 13.22
CA ASP A 32 8.16 -9.57 14.19
C ASP A 32 6.78 -9.53 14.88
N PHE A 33 5.91 -10.46 14.49
CA PHE A 33 4.61 -10.65 15.10
C PHE A 33 4.16 -12.11 14.96
N ASP A 34 3.43 -12.59 15.97
CA ASP A 34 2.78 -13.89 15.94
C ASP A 34 1.67 -13.93 14.89
N THR A 35 1.32 -15.14 14.44
CA THR A 35 0.21 -15.33 13.51
C THR A 35 -1.08 -14.68 14.06
N LEU A 36 -1.58 -13.66 13.37
CA LEU A 36 -2.80 -12.97 13.78
C LEU A 36 -4.03 -13.71 13.24
N GLN A 37 -5.04 -13.90 14.09
CA GLN A 37 -6.34 -14.43 13.74
C GLN A 37 -7.42 -13.46 14.22
N GLY A 38 -8.42 -13.19 13.38
CA GLY A 38 -9.57 -12.36 13.72
C GLY A 38 -9.75 -11.16 12.80
N PHE A 39 -10.23 -10.05 13.34
CA PHE A 39 -10.66 -8.88 12.57
C PHE A 39 -9.64 -7.75 12.61
N LEU A 40 -9.24 -7.29 11.43
CA LEU A 40 -8.54 -6.03 11.27
C LEU A 40 -9.52 -4.94 10.81
N ASN A 41 -9.58 -3.83 11.54
CA ASN A 41 -10.40 -2.68 11.21
C ASN A 41 -9.52 -1.52 10.75
N GLY A 42 -10.03 -0.76 9.78
CA GLY A 42 -9.35 0.40 9.20
C GLY A 42 -10.28 1.10 8.21
N PHE A 43 -9.93 2.33 7.85
CA PHE A 43 -10.69 3.15 6.92
C PHE A 43 -9.81 3.54 5.75
N ILE A 44 -10.33 3.36 4.54
CA ILE A 44 -9.69 3.84 3.32
C ILE A 44 -10.28 5.23 3.05
N ASP A 45 -9.43 6.26 2.97
CA ASP A 45 -9.87 7.63 2.69
C ASP A 45 -10.66 7.69 1.38
N MET A 46 -10.09 7.12 0.31
CA MET A 46 -10.73 7.10 -0.99
C MET A 46 -10.35 5.85 -1.80
N THR A 47 -11.34 5.32 -2.53
CA THR A 47 -11.08 4.37 -3.62
C THR A 47 -11.90 4.75 -4.85
N CYS A 48 -11.31 4.61 -6.03
CA CYS A 48 -11.94 4.93 -7.31
C CYS A 48 -11.55 3.93 -8.39
N LEU A 49 -12.30 3.93 -9.50
CA LEU A 49 -11.89 3.24 -10.72
C LEU A 49 -11.20 4.24 -11.62
N LEU A 50 -10.04 3.85 -12.15
CA LEU A 50 -9.32 4.62 -13.14
C LEU A 50 -9.93 4.39 -14.53
N SER A 51 -9.47 5.16 -15.52
CA SER A 51 -9.99 5.08 -16.90
C SER A 51 -9.81 3.70 -17.54
N ASP A 52 -8.83 2.93 -17.09
CA ASP A 52 -8.58 1.54 -17.49
C ASP A 52 -9.41 0.51 -16.70
N GLY A 53 -10.32 0.96 -15.84
CA GLY A 53 -11.18 0.12 -15.02
C GLY A 53 -10.48 -0.54 -13.83
N GLN A 54 -9.18 -0.31 -13.60
CA GLN A 54 -8.50 -0.83 -12.42
C GLN A 54 -8.78 0.06 -11.20
N PRO A 55 -8.93 -0.54 -9.99
CA PRO A 55 -9.13 0.23 -8.78
C PRO A 55 -7.85 0.95 -8.34
N CYS A 56 -8.03 2.14 -7.78
CA CYS A 56 -7.02 2.90 -7.09
C CYS A 56 -7.46 3.15 -5.64
N VAL A 57 -6.53 2.98 -4.70
CA VAL A 57 -6.61 3.42 -3.31
C VAL A 57 -5.83 4.72 -3.21
N ILE A 58 -6.44 5.74 -2.62
CA ILE A 58 -5.82 7.03 -2.36
C ILE A 58 -5.94 7.31 -0.86
N ASP A 59 -4.82 7.70 -0.24
CA ASP A 59 -4.75 8.04 1.19
C ASP A 59 -3.90 9.30 1.36
N TYR A 60 -4.34 10.21 2.23
CA TYR A 60 -3.71 11.51 2.44
C TYR A 60 -2.79 11.48 3.66
N LYS A 61 -1.52 11.87 3.46
CA LYS A 61 -0.50 11.93 4.52
C LYS A 61 -0.14 13.38 4.80
N SER A 62 -0.33 13.82 6.05
CA SER A 62 0.03 15.17 6.50
C SER A 62 1.46 15.28 7.06
N ASN A 63 2.26 14.21 6.93
CA ASN A 63 3.61 14.09 7.48
C ASN A 63 4.51 15.24 7.03
N HIS A 64 5.29 15.75 7.99
CA HIS A 64 6.35 16.73 7.73
C HIS A 64 7.65 15.96 7.52
N LEU A 65 8.18 16.00 6.29
CA LEU A 65 9.45 15.35 5.92
C LEU A 65 10.60 16.35 5.86
N GLY A 66 10.27 17.65 5.82
CA GLY A 66 11.20 18.76 5.78
C GLY A 66 10.56 19.99 5.14
N ASN A 67 11.39 20.97 4.76
CA ASN A 67 10.95 22.28 4.28
C ASN A 67 11.30 22.54 2.81
N HIS A 68 11.97 21.59 2.15
CA HIS A 68 12.38 21.68 0.75
C HIS A 68 11.58 20.69 -0.12
N PRO A 69 11.37 21.00 -1.42
CA PRO A 69 10.71 20.08 -2.33
C PRO A 69 11.36 18.68 -2.37
N ASP A 70 12.68 18.61 -2.23
CA ASP A 70 13.45 17.37 -2.26
C ASP A 70 13.20 16.46 -1.04
N ASP A 71 12.72 17.02 0.07
CA ASP A 71 12.30 16.25 1.25
C ASP A 71 11.06 15.39 0.95
N TYR A 72 10.41 15.63 -0.20
CA TYR A 72 9.25 14.89 -0.70
C TYR A 72 9.52 14.20 -2.04
N ALA A 73 10.78 14.11 -2.47
CA ALA A 73 11.19 13.35 -3.64
C ALA A 73 10.99 11.83 -3.44
N PRO A 74 10.93 11.02 -4.52
CA PRO A 74 10.60 9.60 -4.42
C PRO A 74 11.40 8.81 -3.37
N ALA A 75 12.71 9.04 -3.27
CA ALA A 75 13.55 8.35 -2.29
C ALA A 75 13.21 8.71 -0.82
N ALA A 76 12.87 9.98 -0.56
CA ALA A 76 12.43 10.41 0.78
C ALA A 76 11.06 9.83 1.13
N LEU A 77 10.17 9.70 0.14
CA LEU A 77 8.87 9.04 0.33
C LEU A 77 9.04 7.54 0.61
N ASP A 78 9.92 6.83 -0.10
CA ASP A 78 10.21 5.42 0.18
C ASP A 78 10.72 5.21 1.61
N ALA A 79 11.59 6.10 2.10
CA ALA A 79 12.08 6.08 3.47
C ALA A 79 10.95 6.32 4.49
N ALA A 80 10.13 7.35 4.28
CA ALA A 80 9.01 7.65 5.18
C ALA A 80 7.95 6.54 5.21
N VAL A 81 7.65 5.94 4.05
CA VAL A 81 6.72 4.80 3.95
C VAL A 81 7.27 3.57 4.65
N ALA A 82 8.58 3.33 4.57
CA ALA A 82 9.25 2.25 5.28
C ALA A 82 9.22 2.48 6.80
N GLU A 83 9.63 3.66 7.26
CA GLU A 83 9.71 4.03 8.68
C GLU A 83 8.36 3.91 9.40
N HIS A 84 7.28 4.37 8.77
CA HIS A 84 5.95 4.31 9.35
C HIS A 84 5.19 3.01 9.04
N HIS A 85 5.84 2.05 8.38
CA HIS A 85 5.21 0.81 7.89
C HIS A 85 3.96 1.02 7.03
N TYR A 86 3.85 2.17 6.35
CA TYR A 86 2.70 2.49 5.51
C TYR A 86 2.55 1.54 4.31
N TYR A 87 3.60 0.81 3.94
CA TYR A 87 3.53 -0.27 2.96
C TYR A 87 2.62 -1.42 3.42
N LEU A 88 2.57 -1.73 4.72
CA LEU A 88 1.62 -2.73 5.25
C LEU A 88 0.19 -2.24 5.11
N GLN A 89 -0.05 -0.97 5.46
CA GLN A 89 -1.35 -0.33 5.26
C GLN A 89 -1.75 -0.40 3.78
N ALA A 90 -0.83 -0.10 2.86
CA ALA A 90 -1.09 -0.10 1.41
C ALA A 90 -1.51 -1.48 0.93
N TRP A 91 -0.77 -2.50 1.35
CA TRP A 91 -1.04 -3.88 0.99
C TRP A 91 -2.38 -4.37 1.54
N ILE A 92 -2.68 -4.06 2.80
CA ILE A 92 -3.95 -4.42 3.45
C ILE A 92 -5.12 -3.73 2.77
N TYR A 93 -4.99 -2.45 2.39
CA TYR A 93 -6.02 -1.72 1.67
C TYR A 93 -6.23 -2.28 0.26
N ALA A 94 -5.15 -2.62 -0.44
CA ALA A 94 -5.24 -3.26 -1.73
C ALA A 94 -5.95 -4.61 -1.66
N LEU A 95 -5.63 -5.43 -0.65
CA LEU A 95 -6.33 -6.69 -0.38
C LEU A 95 -7.82 -6.47 -0.08
N ALA A 96 -8.16 -5.43 0.69
CA ALA A 96 -9.54 -5.08 1.02
C ALA A 96 -10.35 -4.75 -0.22
N VAL A 97 -9.79 -3.91 -1.10
CA VAL A 97 -10.43 -3.51 -2.36
C VAL A 97 -10.56 -4.70 -3.31
N ALA A 98 -9.50 -5.49 -3.48
CA ALA A 98 -9.54 -6.70 -4.31
C ALA A 98 -10.61 -7.68 -3.82
N ARG A 99 -10.70 -7.93 -2.51
CA ARG A 99 -11.73 -8.81 -1.93
C ARG A 99 -13.13 -8.24 -2.12
N TYR A 100 -13.31 -6.95 -1.84
CA TYR A 100 -14.58 -6.25 -2.00
C TYR A 100 -15.14 -6.33 -3.43
N LEU A 101 -14.25 -6.18 -4.43
CA LEU A 101 -14.63 -6.26 -5.85
C LEU A 101 -14.84 -7.71 -6.31
N LYS A 102 -13.99 -8.66 -5.87
CA LYS A 102 -14.17 -10.11 -6.12
C LYS A 102 -15.54 -10.59 -5.62
N GLN A 103 -15.95 -10.21 -4.41
CA GLN A 103 -17.25 -10.55 -3.83
C GLN A 103 -18.45 -10.02 -4.64
N ARG A 104 -18.24 -8.99 -5.47
CA ARG A 104 -19.25 -8.41 -6.37
C ARG A 104 -19.17 -8.96 -7.81
N GLY A 105 -18.43 -10.04 -8.03
CA GLY A 105 -18.23 -10.62 -9.36
C GLY A 105 -17.36 -9.76 -10.28
N ARG A 106 -16.51 -8.89 -9.72
CA ARG A 106 -15.64 -7.98 -10.47
C ARG A 106 -14.16 -8.19 -10.09
N PRO A 107 -13.55 -9.34 -10.44
CA PRO A 107 -12.12 -9.54 -10.19
C PRO A 107 -11.29 -8.48 -10.92
N VAL A 108 -10.17 -8.08 -10.31
CA VAL A 108 -9.27 -7.04 -10.83
C VAL A 108 -7.91 -7.63 -11.15
N GLN A 109 -7.18 -6.98 -12.06
CA GLN A 109 -5.82 -7.43 -12.43
C GLN A 109 -4.77 -6.74 -11.56
N THR A 110 -5.01 -5.49 -11.17
CA THR A 110 -4.09 -4.70 -10.38
C THR A 110 -4.87 -3.79 -9.44
N VAL A 111 -4.37 -3.60 -8.23
CA VAL A 111 -4.83 -2.53 -7.34
C VAL A 111 -3.71 -1.50 -7.22
N ARG A 112 -3.99 -0.27 -7.63
CA ARG A 112 -3.05 0.84 -7.53
C ARG A 112 -3.19 1.49 -6.16
N VAL A 113 -2.10 1.82 -5.50
CA VAL A 113 -2.08 2.57 -4.25
C VAL A 113 -1.32 3.87 -4.46
N ARG A 114 -1.90 4.99 -4.04
CA ARG A 114 -1.31 6.33 -4.11
C ARG A 114 -1.40 6.97 -2.74
N TYR A 115 -0.25 7.30 -2.17
CA TYR A 115 -0.20 8.11 -0.96
C TYR A 115 0.20 9.52 -1.32
N LEU A 116 -0.65 10.46 -0.90
CA LEU A 116 -0.51 11.88 -1.20
C LEU A 116 0.03 12.58 0.05
N PHE A 117 1.34 12.77 0.09
CA PHE A 117 2.02 13.58 1.10
C PHE A 117 1.76 15.06 0.79
N LEU A 118 0.71 15.59 1.41
CA LEU A 118 0.07 16.86 1.06
C LEU A 118 1.04 18.04 1.00
N ARG A 119 2.04 18.06 1.88
CA ARG A 119 3.04 19.13 1.99
C ARG A 119 4.06 19.15 0.85
N GLY A 120 4.21 18.04 0.12
CA GLY A 120 5.14 17.88 -0.98
C GLY A 120 4.52 17.93 -2.38
N LEU A 121 3.19 17.94 -2.46
CA LEU A 121 2.47 17.96 -3.73
C LEU A 121 2.74 19.27 -4.47
N ASN A 122 3.12 19.15 -5.74
CA ASN A 122 3.29 20.28 -6.65
C ASN A 122 2.92 19.86 -8.08
N THR A 123 2.91 20.83 -9.00
CA THR A 123 2.55 20.62 -10.41
C THR A 123 3.76 20.37 -11.33
N GLU A 124 4.98 20.53 -10.83
CA GLU A 124 6.21 20.52 -11.62
C GLU A 124 6.80 19.11 -11.75
N ASN A 125 6.65 18.30 -10.70
CA ASN A 125 7.21 16.96 -10.62
C ASN A 125 6.26 16.02 -9.86
N ARG A 126 6.77 14.83 -9.52
CA ARG A 126 6.01 13.79 -8.82
C ARG A 126 6.23 13.77 -7.31
N ASN A 127 6.82 14.83 -6.75
CA ASN A 127 7.05 14.91 -5.32
C ASN A 127 5.72 14.89 -4.57
N GLY A 128 5.78 14.33 -3.36
CA GLY A 128 4.60 14.12 -2.53
C GLY A 128 3.67 13.00 -3.00
N ILE A 129 3.95 12.29 -4.11
CA ILE A 129 3.14 11.17 -4.57
C ILE A 129 3.94 9.87 -4.49
N TRP A 130 3.69 9.10 -3.43
CA TRP A 130 4.19 7.73 -3.37
C TRP A 130 3.23 6.79 -4.10
N GLN A 131 3.75 5.78 -4.78
CA GLN A 131 2.96 4.89 -5.62
C GLN A 131 3.39 3.44 -5.52
N TRP A 132 2.41 2.55 -5.57
CA TRP A 132 2.65 1.11 -5.69
C TRP A 132 1.49 0.44 -6.44
N ASP A 133 1.81 -0.29 -7.51
CA ASP A 133 0.84 -1.01 -8.33
C ASP A 133 0.97 -2.50 -8.02
N ILE A 134 -0.03 -3.06 -7.33
CA ILE A 134 0.03 -4.44 -6.82
C ILE A 134 -0.80 -5.34 -7.74
N ALA A 135 -0.13 -6.24 -8.46
CA ALA A 135 -0.82 -7.25 -9.25
C ALA A 135 -1.65 -8.18 -8.34
N ALA A 136 -2.87 -8.49 -8.77
CA ALA A 136 -3.83 -9.26 -7.98
C ALA A 136 -3.33 -10.69 -7.68
N GLU A 137 -2.41 -11.22 -8.48
CA GLU A 137 -1.75 -12.51 -8.23
C GLU A 137 -0.97 -12.54 -6.90
N HIS A 138 -0.38 -11.43 -6.46
CA HIS A 138 0.32 -11.36 -5.17
C HIS A 138 -0.64 -11.25 -3.98
N LEU A 139 -1.88 -10.82 -4.24
CA LEU A 139 -2.98 -10.77 -3.27
C LEU A 139 -3.79 -12.07 -3.24
N ALA A 140 -3.82 -12.84 -4.34
CA ALA A 140 -4.60 -14.05 -4.51
C ALA A 140 -4.45 -15.10 -3.39
N PRO A 141 -3.26 -15.31 -2.80
CA PRO A 141 -3.12 -16.21 -1.65
C PRO A 141 -4.05 -15.82 -0.48
N TRP A 142 -4.43 -14.55 -0.38
CA TRP A 142 -5.16 -13.97 0.74
C TRP A 142 -6.64 -13.70 0.44
N LEU A 143 -7.12 -13.97 -0.77
CA LEU A 143 -8.47 -13.63 -1.24
C LEU A 143 -9.50 -14.75 -1.07
#